data_AF-D3DGM7-F1
#
_entry.id   AF-D3DGM7-F1
#
_cell.length_a   1.000
_cell.length_b   1.000
_cell.length_c   1.000
_cell.angle_alpha   90.00
_cell.angle_beta   90.00
_cell.angle_gamma   90.00
#
_symmetry.space_group_name_H-M   'P 1'
#
loop_
_entity.id
_entity.type
_entity.pdbx_description
1 polymer ?
#
loop_
_entity_poly.entity_id
_entity_poly.type
_entity_poly.pdbx_seq_one_letter_code
_entity_poly.pdbx_strand_id
1 'polypeptide(L)' 'MYVNFAIRKILQEQLPVNKFEILSAKRDKDGVYKVEAQDDRFIYFLCFQVGRDDVKVLYYDFKERV' A
#
# COMPACT_ATOMS: atom_id res chain seq x y z
N MET A 1 -3.99 8.65 -11.52
CA MET A 1 -5.21 8.06 -10.90
C MET A 1 -5.10 6.55 -10.60
N TYR A 2 -4.07 5.82 -11.03
CA TYR A 2 -3.98 4.35 -10.86
C TYR A 2 -3.41 3.85 -9.52
N VAL A 3 -2.63 4.67 -8.83
CA VAL A 3 -1.91 4.26 -7.60
C VAL A 3 -2.87 4.03 -6.43
N ASN A 4 -3.87 4.91 -6.24
CA ASN A 4 -4.90 4.73 -5.21
C ASN A 4 -5.72 3.45 -5.40
N PHE A 5 -5.92 3.01 -6.64
CA PHE A 5 -6.65 1.77 -6.93
C PHE A 5 -5.80 0.53 -6.57
N ALA A 6 -4.52 0.52 -6.94
CA ALA A 6 -3.60 -0.57 -6.60
C ALA A 6 -3.42 -0.72 -5.08
N ILE A 7 -3.24 0.40 -4.36
CA ILE A 7 -3.12 0.40 -2.89
C ILE A 7 -4.37 -0.18 -2.25
N ARG A 8 -5.57 0.27 -2.68
CA ARG A 8 -6.84 -0.25 -2.18
C ARG A 8 -6.98 -1.74 -2.42
N LYS A 9 -6.67 -2.21 -3.63
CA LYS A 9 -6.77 -3.62 -3.97
C LYS A 9 -5.85 -4.49 -3.10
N ILE A 10 -4.58 -4.09 -2.94
CA ILE A 10 -3.62 -4.83 -2.08
C ILE A 10 -4.09 -4.83 -0.62
N LEU A 11 -4.44 -3.66 -0.08
CA LEU A 11 -4.87 -3.55 1.33
C LEU A 11 -6.17 -4.31 1.60
N GLN A 12 -7.12 -4.34 0.66
CA GLN A 12 -8.39 -5.04 0.83
C GLN A 12 -8.27 -6.56 0.62
N GLU A 13 -7.40 -7.02 -0.28
CA GLU A 13 -7.20 -8.46 -0.54
C GLU A 13 -6.33 -9.12 0.53
N GLN A 14 -5.32 -8.42 1.06
CA GLN A 14 -4.35 -8.98 2.00
C GLN A 14 -4.68 -8.68 3.47
N LEU A 15 -5.45 -7.63 3.76
CA LEU A 15 -5.73 -7.20 5.12
C LEU A 15 -7.23 -6.95 5.30
N PRO A 16 -7.80 -7.23 6.49
CA PRO A 16 -9.22 -7.02 6.78
C PRO A 16 -9.55 -5.53 7.02
N VAL A 17 -9.03 -4.64 6.18
CA VAL A 17 -9.08 -3.19 6.41
C VAL A 17 -10.25 -2.59 5.63
N ASN A 18 -11.34 -2.29 6.33
CA ASN A 18 -12.52 -1.65 5.76
C ASN A 18 -12.35 -0.15 5.52
N LYS A 19 -11.47 0.51 6.30
CA LYS A 19 -11.16 1.95 6.19
C LYS A 19 -9.68 2.17 6.49
N PHE A 20 -9.01 2.91 5.63
CA PHE A 20 -7.64 3.36 5.84
C PHE A 20 -7.42 4.73 5.22
N GLU A 21 -6.41 5.43 5.70
CA GLU A 21 -5.90 6.69 5.19
C GLU A 21 -4.49 6.48 4.63
N ILE A 22 -4.21 7.01 3.44
CA ILE A 22 -2.86 6.98 2.87
C ILE A 22 -2.11 8.20 3.42
N LEU A 23 -1.07 7.95 4.22
CA LEU A 23 -0.20 8.99 4.79
C LEU A 23 0.84 9.46 3.78
N SER A 24 1.46 8.52 3.08
CA SER A 24 2.50 8.81 2.09
C SER A 24 2.45 7.82 0.94
N ALA A 25 2.74 8.29 -0.26
CA ALA A 25 2.95 7.44 -1.43
C ALA A 25 4.08 8.02 -2.28
N LYS A 26 5.17 7.28 -2.42
CA LYS A 26 6.34 7.68 -3.22
C LYS A 26 6.62 6.63 -4.27
N ARG A 27 7.04 7.08 -5.46
CA ARG A 27 7.50 6.22 -6.54
C ARG A 27 9.01 6.39 -6.70
N ASP A 28 9.74 5.28 -6.73
CA ASP A 28 11.17 5.25 -7.04
C ASP A 28 11.44 5.31 -8.56
N LYS A 29 12.67 5.63 -8.95
CA LYS A 29 13.17 5.62 -10.33
C LYS A 29 12.99 4.26 -11.00
N ASP A 30 13.01 3.16 -10.23
CA ASP A 30 12.76 1.80 -10.72
C ASP A 30 11.26 1.46 -10.91
N GLY A 31 10.36 2.43 -10.70
CA GLY A 31 8.92 2.21 -10.83
C GLY A 31 8.27 1.52 -9.64
N VAL A 32 9.00 1.39 -8.52
CA VAL A 32 8.52 0.81 -7.27
C VAL A 32 7.77 1.87 -6.46
N TYR A 33 6.57 1.55 -5.99
CA TYR A 33 5.77 2.37 -5.10
C TYR A 33 5.99 1.95 -3.65
N LYS A 34 6.34 2.93 -2.80
CA LYS A 34 6.42 2.79 -1.35
C LYS A 34 5.30 3.63 -0.74
N VAL A 35 4.42 2.98 -0.01
CA VAL A 35 3.18 3.56 0.52
C VAL A 35 3.12 3.32 2.01
N GLU A 36 2.81 4.37 2.74
CA GLU A 36 2.49 4.33 4.15
C GLU A 36 1.00 4.66 4.28
N ALA A 37 0.25 3.77 4.91
CA ALA A 37 -1.16 3.94 5.20
C ALA A 37 -1.44 3.66 6.66
N GLN A 38 -2.57 4.10 7.19
CA GLN A 38 -2.96 3.83 8.58
C GLN A 38 -4.45 3.55 8.67
N ASP A 39 -4.84 2.85 9.73
CA ASP A 39 -6.20 2.80 10.23
C ASP A 39 -6.24 3.17 11.72
N ASP A 40 -7.36 2.86 12.39
CA ASP A 40 -7.59 3.18 13.80
C ASP A 40 -6.59 2.46 14.74
N ARG A 41 -5.97 1.36 14.30
CA ARG A 41 -5.13 0.49 15.13
C ARG A 41 -3.72 0.28 14.60
N PHE A 42 -3.50 0.31 13.29
CA PHE A 42 -2.24 -0.05 12.66
C PHE A 42 -1.75 0.99 11.66
N ILE A 43 -0.42 1.03 11.49
CA ILE A 43 0.25 1.69 10.37
C ILE A 43 0.81 0.61 9.45
N TYR A 44 0.47 0.69 8.17
CA TYR A 44 0.81 -0.22 7.10
C TYR A 44 1.93 0.36 6.22
N PHE A 45 2.91 -0.47 5.89
CA PHE A 45 3.98 -0.16 4.95
C PHE A 45 3.89 -1.11 3.77
N LEU A 46 3.70 -0.59 2.57
CA LEU A 46 3.54 -1.36 1.35
C LEU A 46 4.60 -0.96 0.35
N CYS A 47 5.22 -1.96 -0.26
CA CYS A 47 6.14 -1.80 -1.37
C CYS A 47 5.65 -2.67 -2.54
N PHE A 48 5.28 -2.06 -3.65
CA PHE A 48 4.78 -2.80 -4.81
C PHE A 48 5.20 -2.13 -6.12
N GLN A 49 5.27 -2.92 -7.18
CA GLN A 49 5.54 -2.44 -8.54
C GLN A 49 4.26 -2.57 -9.36
N VAL A 50 3.91 -1.52 -10.10
CA VAL A 50 2.77 -1.53 -11.02
C VAL A 50 3.30 -1.81 -12.42
N GLY A 51 3.03 -3.00 -12.93
CA GLY A 51 3.25 -3.38 -14.32
C GLY A 51 2.14 -2.87 -15.22
N ARG A 52 2.18 -3.28 -16.50
CA ARG A 52 1.15 -2.88 -17.49
C ARG A 52 -0.20 -3.51 -17.19
N ASP A 53 -0.20 -4.75 -16.70
CA ASP A 53 -1.39 -5.58 -16.49
C ASP A 53 -1.46 -6.18 -15.07
N ASP A 54 -0.39 -6.05 -14.28
CA ASP A 54 -0.28 -6.65 -12.95
C ASP A 54 0.27 -5.67 -11.90
N VAL A 55 0.05 -6.03 -10.63
CA VAL A 55 0.64 -5.35 -9.49
C VAL A 55 1.41 -6.39 -8.69
N LYS A 56 2.73 -6.24 -8.64
CA LYS A 56 3.61 -7.15 -7.90
C LYS A 56 3.93 -6.55 -6.53
N VAL A 57 3.42 -7.17 -5.47
CA VAL A 57 3.81 -6.81 -4.10
C VAL A 57 5.23 -7.31 -3.86
N LEU A 58 6.14 -6.41 -3.51
CA LEU A 58 7.54 -6.72 -3.21
C LEU A 58 7.74 -6.93 -1.71
N TYR A 59 7.04 -6.13 -0.89
CA TYR A 59 7.12 -6.20 0.56
C TYR A 59 5.86 -5.57 1.18
N TYR A 60 5.40 -6.13 2.29
CA TYR A 60 4.39 -5.50 3.13
C TYR A 60 4.72 -5.77 4.59
N ASP A 61 4.43 -4.80 5.46
CA ASP A 61 4.55 -4.91 6.91
C ASP A 61 3.55 -3.98 7.61
N PHE A 62 3.29 -4.22 8.89
CA PHE A 62 2.44 -3.36 9.69
C PHE A 62 2.95 -3.26 11.13
N LYS A 63 2.74 -2.10 11.75
CA LYS A 63 3.02 -1.86 13.16
C LYS A 63 1.77 -1.38 13.88
N GLU A 64 1.58 -1.80 15.12
CA GLU A 64 0.52 -1.26 15.97
C GLU A 64 0.80 0.21 16.27
N ARG A 65 -0.26 1.01 16.31
CA ARG A 65 -0.20 2.43 16.62
C ARG A 65 -0.07 2.59 18.15
N VAL A 66 1.03 3.19 18.60
CA VAL A 66 1.30 3.53 20.01
C VAL A 66 0.86 4.96 20.28
#